data_AF-A0A7S0WMS4-F1
#
_entry.id   AF-A0A7S0WMS4-F1
#
_cell.length_a   1.000
_cell.length_b   1.000
_cell.length_c   1.000
_cell.angle_alpha   90.00
_cell.angle_beta   90.00
_cell.angle_gamma   90.00
#
_symmetry.space_group_name_H-M   'P 1'
#
loop_
_entity.id
_entity.type
_entity.pdbx_description
1 polymer ?
#
loop_
_entity_poly.entity_id
_entity_poly.type
_entity_poly.pdbx_seq_one_letter_code
_entity_poly.pdbx_strand_id
1 'polypeptide(L)'
;QQTLEAAVASAPQHISIYDLQVEEGTKFGRLYTPGEAPLPDDELSADLYRMGSATLAAAGYHHYEVSNYAKPGSECEHNRVYWRNQQYFAYGMAAASYVGGVRLTRPRTIGKYTAWVDELAGGHSGGRGSGVVEQEPASSLEDRLLDTLML
;
A
#
# COMPACT_ATOMS: atom_id res chain seq x y z
N GLN A 1 24.14 1.92 2.23
CA GLN A 1 24.52 1.61 0.83
C GLN A 1 24.77 0.12 0.60
N GLN A 2 25.59 -0.55 1.41
CA GLN A 2 25.90 -1.99 1.26
C GLN A 2 24.67 -2.91 1.11
N THR A 3 23.61 -2.69 1.90
CA THR A 3 22.38 -3.48 1.81
C THR A 3 21.65 -3.33 0.49
N LEU A 4 21.61 -2.10 -0.05
CA LEU A 4 21.02 -1.82 -1.36
C LEU A 4 21.84 -2.45 -2.49
N GLU A 5 23.17 -2.36 -2.42
CA GLU A 5 24.06 -3.00 -3.40
C GLU A 5 23.89 -4.52 -3.39
N ALA A 6 23.77 -5.13 -2.21
CA ALA A 6 23.49 -6.56 -2.09
C ALA A 6 22.12 -6.94 -2.66
N ALA A 7 21.09 -6.12 -2.45
CA ALA A 7 19.76 -6.32 -3.03
C ALA A 7 19.77 -6.18 -4.57
N VAL A 8 20.57 -5.25 -5.12
CA VAL A 8 20.76 -5.14 -6.57
C VAL A 8 21.51 -6.35 -7.11
N ALA A 9 22.55 -6.81 -6.42
CA ALA A 9 23.37 -7.93 -6.83
C ALA A 9 22.61 -9.27 -6.86
N SER A 10 21.53 -9.42 -6.09
CA SER A 10 20.64 -10.59 -6.18
C SER A 10 19.73 -10.57 -7.42
N ALA A 11 19.80 -9.51 -8.23
CA ALA A 11 19.11 -9.34 -9.51
C ALA A 11 17.58 -9.62 -9.48
N PRO A 12 16.82 -9.05 -8.52
CA PRO A 12 15.36 -9.15 -8.54
C PRO A 12 14.78 -8.43 -9.76
N GLN A 13 13.57 -8.80 -10.15
CA GLN A 13 12.84 -8.09 -11.22
C GLN A 13 12.20 -6.79 -10.72
N HIS A 14 11.98 -6.69 -9.40
CA HIS A 14 11.25 -5.61 -8.75
C HIS A 14 11.79 -5.39 -7.33
N ILE A 15 11.94 -4.13 -6.94
CA ILE A 15 12.42 -3.69 -5.62
C ILE A 15 11.50 -2.59 -5.11
N SER A 16 11.06 -2.73 -3.87
CA SER A 16 10.38 -1.67 -3.11
C SER A 16 11.33 -1.09 -2.08
N ILE A 17 11.38 0.24 -1.97
CA ILE A 17 12.08 0.98 -0.92
C ILE A 17 11.08 1.90 -0.20
N TYR A 18 11.06 1.83 1.12
CA TYR A 18 10.18 2.61 1.98
C TYR A 18 10.99 3.40 2.98
N ASP A 19 10.53 4.60 3.28
CA ASP A 19 10.97 5.30 4.47
C ASP A 19 10.33 4.64 5.70
N LEU A 20 11.12 4.44 6.74
CA LEU A 20 10.68 3.71 7.92
C LEU A 20 9.90 4.62 8.86
N GLN A 21 8.62 4.35 9.00
CA GLN A 21 7.74 5.04 9.94
C GLN A 21 7.56 4.23 11.22
N VAL A 22 7.66 4.89 12.38
CA VAL A 22 7.45 4.28 13.69
C VAL A 22 5.97 4.33 14.03
N GLU A 23 5.29 3.19 13.86
CA GLU A 23 3.88 3.07 14.16
C GLU A 23 3.64 2.60 15.60
N GLU A 24 2.79 3.32 16.32
CA GLU A 24 2.39 2.95 17.69
C GLU A 24 1.72 1.57 17.71
N GLY A 25 2.01 0.78 18.75
CA GLY A 25 1.43 -0.54 18.92
C GLY A 25 2.10 -1.65 18.11
N THR A 26 2.95 -1.32 17.13
CA THR A 26 3.80 -2.31 16.44
C THR A 26 4.93 -2.81 17.34
N LYS A 27 5.52 -3.95 16.97
CA LYS A 27 6.68 -4.48 17.71
C LYS A 27 7.86 -3.51 17.67
N PHE A 28 8.11 -2.88 16.52
CA PHE A 28 9.19 -1.91 16.39
C PHE A 28 8.91 -0.67 17.23
N GLY A 29 7.70 -0.10 17.18
CA GLY A 29 7.33 1.06 18.00
C GLY A 29 7.46 0.84 19.51
N ARG A 30 7.28 -0.39 20.01
CA ARG A 30 7.51 -0.72 21.44
C ARG A 30 8.98 -0.85 21.82
N LEU A 31 9.84 -1.15 20.84
CA LEU A 31 11.28 -1.37 21.06
C LEU A 31 12.11 -0.11 20.78
N TYR A 32 11.59 0.78 19.95
CA TYR A 32 12.28 2.00 19.56
C TYR A 32 12.22 3.04 20.69
N THR A 33 13.39 3.57 21.07
CA THR A 33 13.52 4.66 22.04
C THR A 33 14.13 5.87 21.32
N PRO A 34 13.42 7.01 21.22
CA PRO A 34 13.97 8.20 20.59
C PRO A 34 15.32 8.62 21.19
N GLY A 35 16.32 8.84 20.32
CA GLY A 35 17.68 9.21 20.73
C GLY A 35 18.64 8.04 20.99
N GLU A 36 18.12 6.82 21.18
CA GLU A 36 18.92 5.59 21.27
C GLU A 36 18.94 4.91 19.89
N ALA A 37 20.01 5.15 19.12
CA ALA A 37 20.07 4.85 17.67
C ALA A 37 18.95 5.57 16.88
N PRO A 38 18.99 6.92 16.84
CA PRO A 38 17.94 7.70 16.21
C PRO A 38 17.79 7.33 14.73
N LEU A 39 16.54 7.30 14.26
CA LEU A 39 16.24 7.23 12.84
C LEU A 39 16.77 8.48 12.12
N PRO A 40 17.01 8.38 10.80
CA PRO A 40 17.29 9.55 9.98
C PRO A 40 16.27 10.67 10.20
N ASP A 41 16.73 11.91 10.21
CA ASP A 41 15.86 13.06 10.12
C ASP A 41 15.37 13.24 8.66
N ASP A 42 14.44 14.18 8.45
CA ASP A 42 13.80 14.39 7.15
C ASP A 42 14.81 14.68 6.03
N GLU A 43 15.87 15.44 6.31
CA GLU A 43 16.89 15.78 5.32
C GLU A 43 17.73 14.55 4.96
N LEU A 44 18.17 13.78 5.96
CA LEU A 44 18.91 12.55 5.71
C LEU A 44 18.03 11.49 5.02
N SER A 45 16.74 11.37 5.37
CA SER A 45 15.79 10.51 4.67
C SER A 45 15.66 10.90 3.20
N ALA A 46 15.55 12.21 2.90
CA ALA A 46 15.51 12.70 1.52
C ALA A 46 16.80 12.37 0.75
N ASP A 47 17.97 12.53 1.38
CA ASP A 47 19.26 12.15 0.78
C ASP A 47 19.37 10.64 0.53
N LEU A 48 18.94 9.82 1.47
CA LEU A 48 18.91 8.36 1.33
C LEU A 48 17.97 7.92 0.20
N TYR A 49 16.82 8.57 0.05
CA TYR A 49 15.90 8.35 -1.05
C TYR A 49 16.52 8.70 -2.40
N ARG A 50 17.15 9.89 -2.51
CA ARG A 50 17.87 10.32 -3.72
C ARG A 50 18.98 9.34 -4.10
N MET A 51 19.79 8.92 -3.12
CA MET A 51 20.86 7.94 -3.30
C MET A 51 20.31 6.58 -3.74
N GLY A 52 19.24 6.11 -3.12
CA GLY A 52 18.60 4.85 -3.47
C GLY A 52 18.06 4.85 -4.90
N SER A 53 17.34 5.92 -5.26
CA SER A 53 16.78 6.12 -6.60
C SER A 53 17.88 6.14 -7.67
N ALA A 54 18.95 6.91 -7.46
CA ALA A 54 20.08 6.98 -8.39
C ALA A 54 20.79 5.61 -8.55
N THR A 55 20.98 4.89 -7.45
CA THR A 55 21.60 3.57 -7.45
C THR A 55 20.77 2.55 -8.24
N LEU A 56 19.46 2.51 -8.00
CA LEU A 56 18.54 1.60 -8.70
C LEU A 56 18.41 1.96 -10.19
N ALA A 57 18.37 3.25 -10.52
CA ALA A 57 18.37 3.73 -11.90
C ALA A 57 19.65 3.30 -12.64
N ALA A 58 20.83 3.47 -12.02
CA ALA A 58 22.11 3.04 -12.60
C ALA A 58 22.17 1.51 -12.78
N ALA A 59 21.49 0.76 -11.93
CA ALA A 59 21.33 -0.69 -12.07
C ALA A 59 20.26 -1.10 -13.10
N GLY A 60 19.60 -0.14 -13.77
CA GLY A 60 18.61 -0.36 -14.83
C GLY A 60 17.22 -0.70 -14.33
N TYR A 61 16.82 -0.24 -13.15
CA TYR A 61 15.43 -0.28 -12.69
C TYR A 61 14.76 1.07 -12.97
N HIS A 62 13.48 1.03 -13.35
CA HIS A 62 12.64 2.19 -13.57
C HIS A 62 11.80 2.48 -12.33
N HIS A 63 11.83 3.74 -11.89
CA HIS A 63 10.98 4.24 -10.81
C HIS A 63 9.59 4.53 -11.38
N TYR A 64 8.64 3.62 -11.16
CA TYR A 64 7.32 3.68 -11.83
C TYR A 64 6.19 4.19 -10.92
N GLU A 65 6.42 4.21 -9.61
CA GLU A 65 5.57 4.84 -8.59
C GLU A 65 6.41 5.13 -7.32
N VAL A 66 5.82 5.77 -6.31
CA VAL A 66 6.51 6.39 -5.16
C VAL A 66 7.64 5.57 -4.54
N SER A 67 7.39 4.30 -4.23
CA SER A 67 8.29 3.42 -3.46
C SER A 67 8.88 2.27 -4.27
N ASN A 68 8.51 2.10 -5.54
CA ASN A 68 8.76 0.88 -6.29
C ASN A 68 9.52 1.11 -7.59
N TYR A 69 10.45 0.19 -7.82
CA TYR A 69 11.40 0.17 -8.91
C TYR A 69 11.34 -1.18 -9.59
N ALA A 70 11.27 -1.21 -10.91
CA ALA A 70 11.14 -2.47 -11.64
C ALA A 70 12.00 -2.50 -12.90
N LYS A 71 12.39 -3.71 -13.31
CA LYS A 71 12.84 -3.93 -14.68
C LYS A 71 11.66 -3.72 -15.64
N PRO A 72 11.92 -3.32 -16.91
CA PRO A 72 10.85 -3.16 -17.89
C PRO A 72 9.95 -4.40 -17.96
N GLY A 73 8.63 -4.20 -17.84
CA GLY A 73 7.64 -5.27 -17.87
C GLY A 73 7.47 -6.04 -16.56
N SER A 74 8.16 -5.64 -15.49
CA SER A 74 8.04 -6.21 -14.15
C SER A 74 7.36 -5.26 -13.15
N GLU A 75 6.69 -4.22 -13.64
CA GLU A 75 5.91 -3.32 -12.82
C GLU A 75 4.71 -4.05 -12.18
N CYS A 76 4.46 -3.80 -10.90
CA CYS A 76 3.33 -4.42 -10.21
C CYS A 76 2.01 -3.78 -10.67
N GLU A 77 1.21 -4.52 -11.45
CA GLU A 77 -0.11 -4.06 -11.90
C GLU A 77 -1.04 -3.72 -10.73
N HIS A 78 -0.98 -4.47 -9.63
CA HIS A 78 -1.76 -4.19 -8.43
C HIS A 78 -1.46 -2.79 -7.85
N ASN A 79 -0.18 -2.42 -7.75
CA ASN A 79 0.21 -1.08 -7.30
C ASN A 79 -0.25 0.00 -8.30
N ARG A 80 -0.13 -0.27 -9.61
CA ARG A 80 -0.57 0.68 -10.65
C ARG A 80 -2.07 0.94 -10.57
N VAL A 81 -2.87 -0.07 -10.25
CA VAL A 81 -4.32 0.07 -10.05
C VAL A 81 -4.60 1.06 -8.92
N TYR A 82 -3.89 0.97 -7.79
CA TYR A 82 -4.05 1.92 -6.68
C TYR A 82 -3.65 3.34 -7.06
N TRP A 83 -2.46 3.53 -7.64
CA TRP A 83 -1.95 4.86 -7.99
C TRP A 83 -2.71 5.53 -9.13
N ARG A 84 -3.41 4.76 -9.95
CA ARG A 84 -4.31 5.29 -10.99
C ARG A 84 -5.74 5.47 -10.50
N ASN A 85 -5.98 5.26 -9.21
CA ASN A 85 -7.30 5.25 -8.59
C ASN A 85 -8.33 4.41 -9.39
N GLN A 86 -7.89 3.24 -9.87
CA GLN A 86 -8.73 2.34 -10.66
C GLN A 86 -9.53 1.41 -9.75
N GLN A 87 -10.64 0.90 -10.28
CA GLN A 87 -11.50 -0.03 -9.56
C GLN A 87 -10.85 -1.42 -9.44
N TYR A 88 -11.07 -2.08 -8.31
CA TYR A 88 -10.62 -3.44 -8.06
C TYR A 88 -11.53 -4.16 -7.07
N PHE A 89 -11.61 -5.47 -7.26
CA PHE A 89 -12.19 -6.39 -6.29
C PHE A 89 -11.07 -7.05 -5.50
N ALA A 90 -11.25 -7.12 -4.18
CA ALA A 90 -10.38 -7.88 -3.31
C ALA A 90 -11.19 -8.86 -2.46
N TYR A 91 -10.57 -10.00 -2.19
CA TYR A 91 -11.17 -11.12 -1.50
C TYR A 91 -10.30 -11.50 -0.31
N GLY A 92 -10.93 -12.07 0.73
CA GLY A 92 -10.25 -12.49 1.94
C GLY A 92 -10.52 -11.59 3.14
N MET A 93 -10.04 -12.05 4.30
CA MET A 93 -10.08 -11.34 5.56
C MET A 93 -9.31 -10.01 5.44
N ALA A 94 -9.85 -8.93 6.01
CA ALA A 94 -9.31 -7.57 5.93
C ALA A 94 -9.19 -6.96 4.52
N ALA A 95 -9.66 -7.64 3.47
CA ALA A 95 -9.52 -7.14 2.10
C ALA A 95 -10.43 -5.94 1.83
N ALA A 96 -9.89 -4.90 1.20
CA ALA A 96 -10.61 -3.73 0.73
C ALA A 96 -10.90 -3.85 -0.77
N SER A 97 -12.12 -3.59 -1.22
CA SER A 97 -12.43 -3.38 -2.65
C SER A 97 -12.73 -1.91 -2.90
N TYR A 98 -12.47 -1.45 -4.12
CA TYR A 98 -12.85 -0.12 -4.58
C TYR A 98 -13.63 -0.22 -5.88
N VAL A 99 -14.94 0.03 -5.84
CA VAL A 99 -15.84 -0.16 -6.98
C VAL A 99 -16.89 0.92 -6.97
N GLY A 100 -17.13 1.57 -8.11
CA GLY A 100 -18.12 2.63 -8.22
C GLY A 100 -17.87 3.84 -7.32
N GLY A 101 -16.61 4.11 -6.95
CA GLY A 101 -16.25 5.17 -6.00
C GLY A 101 -16.46 4.79 -4.53
N VAL A 102 -16.87 3.54 -4.24
CA VAL A 102 -17.11 3.06 -2.88
C VAL A 102 -15.96 2.15 -2.44
N ARG A 103 -15.41 2.40 -1.24
CA ARG A 103 -14.45 1.50 -0.60
C ARG A 103 -15.17 0.60 0.41
N LEU A 104 -15.08 -0.70 0.18
CA LEU A 104 -15.71 -1.75 1.00
C LEU A 104 -14.65 -2.63 1.64
N THR A 105 -14.62 -2.69 2.97
CA THR A 105 -13.67 -3.55 3.70
C THR A 105 -14.34 -4.72 4.38
N ARG A 106 -13.53 -5.77 4.56
CA ARG A 106 -13.97 -7.07 5.08
C ARG A 106 -13.47 -7.21 6.50
N PRO A 107 -14.16 -7.98 7.36
CA PRO A 107 -13.75 -8.13 8.74
C PRO A 107 -12.29 -8.56 8.87
N ARG A 108 -11.59 -7.99 9.86
CA ARG A 108 -10.15 -8.17 10.05
C ARG A 108 -9.76 -9.41 10.86
N THR A 109 -10.73 -10.02 11.55
CA THR A 109 -10.50 -11.20 12.38
C THR A 109 -11.17 -12.41 11.76
N ILE A 110 -10.54 -13.58 11.91
CA ILE A 110 -10.99 -14.80 11.25
C ILE A 110 -12.43 -15.16 11.64
N GLY A 111 -12.78 -15.08 12.93
CA GLY A 111 -14.13 -15.40 13.39
C GLY A 111 -15.21 -14.50 12.79
N LYS A 112 -14.95 -13.20 12.68
CA LYS A 112 -15.88 -12.26 12.03
C LYS A 112 -15.93 -12.46 10.53
N TYR A 113 -14.79 -12.76 9.91
CA TYR A 113 -14.72 -12.99 8.47
C TYR A 113 -15.46 -14.27 8.06
N THR A 114 -15.30 -15.37 8.81
CA THR A 114 -16.04 -16.61 8.57
C THR A 114 -17.54 -16.40 8.70
N ALA A 115 -18.00 -15.77 9.80
CA ALA A 115 -19.42 -15.45 9.98
C ALA A 115 -19.97 -14.60 8.82
N TRP A 116 -19.20 -13.61 8.37
CA TRP A 116 -19.55 -12.77 7.21
C TRP A 116 -19.67 -13.57 5.90
N VAL A 117 -18.77 -14.53 5.66
CA VAL A 117 -18.85 -15.42 4.49
C VAL A 117 -20.08 -16.34 4.58
N ASP A 118 -20.38 -16.89 5.76
CA ASP A 118 -21.53 -17.79 5.97
C ASP A 118 -22.86 -17.05 5.76
N GLU A 119 -22.99 -15.81 6.25
CA GLU A 119 -24.14 -14.93 6.03
C GLU A 119 -24.38 -14.66 4.53
N LEU A 120 -23.30 -14.39 3.78
CA LEU A 120 -23.36 -14.18 2.34
C LEU A 120 -23.78 -15.45 1.59
N ALA A 121 -23.20 -16.60 1.93
CA ALA A 121 -23.52 -17.89 1.30
C ALA A 121 -24.97 -18.33 1.59
N GLY A 122 -25.49 -17.99 2.77
CA GLY A 122 -26.87 -18.26 3.17
C GLY A 122 -27.93 -17.39 2.50
N GLY A 123 -27.56 -16.44 1.62
CA GLY A 123 -28.50 -15.60 0.87
C GLY A 123 -29.20 -14.52 1.70
N HIS A 124 -28.76 -14.26 2.93
CA HIS A 124 -29.38 -13.29 3.84
C HIS A 124 -28.89 -11.85 3.64
N SER A 125 -28.03 -11.60 2.65
CA SER A 125 -27.55 -10.25 2.37
C SER A 125 -28.55 -9.47 1.50
N GLY A 126 -29.42 -8.68 2.15
CA GLY A 126 -30.21 -7.66 1.47
C GLY A 126 -29.32 -6.59 0.84
N GLY A 127 -28.86 -6.79 -0.40
CA GLY A 127 -28.33 -5.78 -1.34
C GLY A 127 -27.01 -5.07 -0.97
N ARG A 128 -26.59 -5.09 0.29
CA ARG A 128 -25.31 -4.58 0.78
C ARG A 128 -24.77 -5.65 1.72
N GLY A 129 -23.82 -6.45 1.22
CA GLY A 129 -23.09 -7.39 2.08
C GLY A 129 -22.55 -6.63 3.28
N SER A 130 -22.57 -7.25 4.46
CA SER A 130 -22.22 -6.69 5.78
C SER A 130 -20.75 -6.25 5.94
N GLY A 131 -20.07 -5.91 4.85
CA GLY A 131 -18.80 -5.20 4.88
C GLY A 131 -19.02 -3.75 5.33
N VAL A 132 -18.00 -3.18 5.96
CA VAL A 132 -18.05 -1.78 6.38
C VAL A 132 -17.78 -0.93 5.14
N VAL A 133 -18.72 -0.06 4.79
CA VAL A 133 -18.46 1.00 3.82
C VAL A 133 -17.61 2.03 4.54
N GLU A 134 -16.33 2.10 4.18
CA GLU A 134 -15.39 3.04 4.80
C GLU A 134 -15.46 4.43 4.14
N GLN A 135 -15.82 4.46 2.86
CA GLN A 135 -15.90 5.69 2.09
C GLN A 135 -17.10 5.60 1.14
N GLU A 136 -18.06 6.50 1.34
CA GLU A 136 -19.13 6.76 0.39
C GLU A 136 -18.56 7.47 -0.85
N PRO A 137 -19.22 7.35 -2.02
CA PRO A 137 -18.71 7.98 -3.22
C PRO A 137 -18.60 9.49 -3.02
N ALA A 138 -17.48 10.04 -3.48
CA ALA A 138 -17.27 11.47 -3.61
C ALA A 138 -18.50 12.15 -4.23
N SER A 139 -19.16 12.99 -3.43
CA SER A 139 -20.48 13.54 -3.77
C SER A 139 -20.37 14.80 -4.63
N SER A 140 -19.27 15.54 -4.50
CA SER A 140 -18.99 16.75 -5.28
C SER A 140 -18.04 16.48 -6.44
N LEU A 141 -17.87 17.45 -7.34
CA LEU A 141 -16.85 17.40 -8.39
C LEU A 141 -15.43 17.55 -7.80
N GLU A 142 -15.29 18.37 -6.76
CA GLU A 142 -14.04 18.62 -6.06
C GLU A 142 -13.53 17.35 -5.36
N ASP A 143 -14.38 16.66 -4.63
CA ASP A 143 -14.04 15.38 -3.97
C ASP A 143 -13.57 14.35 -5.01
N ARG A 144 -14.25 14.28 -6.17
CA ARG A 144 -13.88 13.35 -7.24
C ARG A 144 -12.54 13.72 -7.89
N LEU A 145 -12.23 15.01 -7.98
CA LEU A 145 -10.95 15.50 -8.48
C LEU A 145 -9.82 15.17 -7.50
N LEU A 146 -10.02 15.42 -6.21
CA LEU A 146 -9.06 15.08 -5.15
C LEU A 146 -8.78 13.57 -5.12
N ASP A 147 -9.83 12.74 -5.10
CA ASP A 147 -9.71 11.28 -5.19
C ASP A 147 -8.95 10.85 -6.46
N THR A 148 -9.21 11.47 -7.62
CA THR A 148 -8.53 11.13 -8.89
C THR A 148 -7.06 11.50 -8.87
N LEU A 149 -6.72 12.62 -8.23
CA LEU A 149 -5.35 13.11 -8.09
C LEU A 149 -4.61 12.45 -6.92
N MET A 150 -5.31 11.66 -6.10
CA MET A 150 -4.80 11.07 -4.86
C MET A 150 -4.24 12.15 -3.92
N LEU A 151 -4.96 13.29 -3.82
CA LEU A 151 -4.63 14.47 -3.01
C LEU A 151 -5.62 14.67 -1.86
#